data_AF-A0A554I6U9-F1
#
_entry.id   AF-A0A554I6U9-F1
#
_cell.length_a   1.000
_cell.length_b   1.000
_cell.length_c   1.000
_cell.angle_alpha   90.00
_cell.angle_beta   90.00
_cell.angle_gamma   90.00
#
_symmetry.space_group_name_H-M   'P 1'
#
loop_
_entity.id
_entity.type
_entity.pdbx_description
1 polymer ?
#
loop_
_entity_poly.entity_id
_entity_poly.type
_entity_poly.pdbx_seq_one_letter_code
_entity_poly.pdbx_strand_id
1 'polypeptide(L)' 'MEFINELFEEIKKRREIQHLYTEQDYYDLIEEVLDDEEDAGELPTDFDESQAKEDLKLRWREIEA' A
#
# COMPACT_ATOMS: atom_id res chain seq x y z
N MET A 1 11.37 -1.43 -7.44
CA MET A 1 10.49 -0.27 -7.72
C MET A 1 9.19 -0.68 -8.40
N GLU A 2 9.16 -1.71 -9.27
CA GLU A 2 7.91 -2.17 -9.89
C GLU A 2 6.88 -2.68 -8.85
N PHE A 3 7.31 -3.51 -7.89
CA PHE A 3 6.41 -4.05 -6.85
C PHE A 3 5.71 -2.99 -5.98
N ILE A 4 6.42 -1.93 -5.56
CA ILE A 4 5.80 -0.83 -4.79
C ILE A 4 4.72 -0.10 -5.61
N ASN A 5 4.90 0.02 -6.93
CA ASN A 5 3.86 0.58 -7.79
C ASN A 5 2.64 -0.35 -7.88
N GLU A 6 2.86 -1.67 -7.91
CA GLU A 6 1.79 -2.66 -7.93
C GLU A 6 0.96 -2.59 -6.64
N LEU A 7 1.62 -2.61 -5.48
CA LEU A 7 0.98 -2.40 -4.17
C LEU A 7 0.18 -1.09 -4.15
N PHE A 8 0.75 -0.01 -4.69
CA PHE A 8 0.09 1.28 -4.71
C PHE A 8 -1.20 1.28 -5.55
N GLU A 9 -1.17 0.68 -6.74
CA GLU A 9 -2.35 0.57 -7.59
C GLU A 9 -3.42 -0.35 -6.98
N GLU A 10 -3.00 -1.44 -6.31
CA GLU A 10 -3.91 -2.29 -5.56
C GLU A 10 -4.59 -1.52 -4.41
N ILE A 11 -3.82 -0.82 -3.60
CA ILE A 11 -4.33 0.00 -2.50
C ILE A 11 -5.31 1.04 -3.02
N LYS A 12 -4.98 1.71 -4.15
CA LYS A 12 -5.86 2.69 -4.78
C LYS A 12 -7.18 2.07 -5.25
N LYS A 13 -7.13 0.87 -5.82
CA LYS A 13 -8.32 0.14 -6.27
C LYS A 13 -9.19 -0.29 -5.08
N ARG A 14 -8.60 -0.86 -4.03
CA ARG A 14 -9.32 -1.24 -2.81
C ARG A 14 -9.94 -0.01 -2.12
N ARG A 15 -9.22 1.11 -2.06
CA ARG A 15 -9.73 2.40 -1.57
C ARG A 15 -11.00 2.83 -2.31
N GLU A 16 -10.98 2.80 -3.65
CA GLU A 16 -12.12 3.18 -4.49
C GLU A 16 -13.34 2.27 -4.24
N ILE A 17 -13.11 0.96 -4.14
CA ILE A 17 -14.15 -0.05 -3.88
C ILE A 17 -14.75 0.12 -2.48
N GLN A 18 -13.90 0.37 -1.47
CA GLN A 18 -14.32 0.48 -0.07
C GLN A 18 -14.79 1.90 0.30
N HIS A 19 -14.75 2.86 -0.63
CA HIS A 19 -15.11 4.27 -0.40
C HIS A 19 -14.36 4.89 0.79
N LEU A 20 -13.06 4.63 0.86
CA LEU A 20 -12.19 5.13 1.91
C LEU A 20 -11.54 6.46 1.50
N TYR A 21 -11.69 7.48 2.33
CA TYR A 21 -11.29 8.85 1.95
C TYR A 21 -10.35 9.51 2.94
N THR A 22 -10.09 8.88 4.09
CA THR A 22 -9.21 9.45 5.10
C THR A 22 -7.79 8.91 4.97
N GLU A 23 -6.83 9.67 5.49
CA GLU A 23 -5.43 9.22 5.58
C GLU A 23 -5.29 7.97 6.46
N GLN A 24 -6.09 7.87 7.54
CA GLN A 24 -6.08 6.70 8.41
C GLN A 24 -6.55 5.45 7.66
N ASP A 25 -7.64 5.55 6.89
CA ASP A 25 -8.12 4.43 6.08
C ASP A 25 -7.07 3.96 5.08
N TYR A 26 -6.33 4.90 4.48
CA TYR A 26 -5.25 4.58 3.56
C TYR A 26 -4.10 3.84 4.24
N TYR A 27 -3.73 4.24 5.47
CA TYR A 27 -2.70 3.56 6.25
C TYR A 27 -3.14 2.15 6.68
N ASP A 28 -4.39 2.00 7.11
CA ASP A 28 -4.95 0.69 7.46
C ASP A 28 -4.96 -0.22 6.22
N LEU A 29 -5.26 0.31 5.03
CA LEU A 29 -5.19 -0.44 3.77
C LEU A 29 -3.78 -0.88 3.38
N ILE A 30 -2.77 -0.03 3.64
CA ILE A 30 -1.37 -0.41 3.37
C ILE A 30 -1.03 -1.65 4.20
N GLU A 31 -1.41 -1.67 5.47
CA GLU A 31 -1.17 -2.83 6.34
C GLU A 31 -1.91 -4.07 5.84
N GLU A 32 -3.20 -3.95 5.49
CA GLU A 32 -3.99 -5.06 4.95
C GLU A 32 -3.38 -5.66 3.68
N VAL A 33 -2.97 -4.82 2.72
CA VAL A 33 -2.40 -5.30 1.46
C VAL A 33 -1.03 -5.95 1.69
N LEU A 34 -0.20 -5.40 2.57
CA LEU A 34 1.10 -6.01 2.87
C LEU A 34 0.96 -7.36 3.58
N ASP A 35 0.01 -7.48 4.51
CA ASP A 35 -0.30 -8.75 5.19
C ASP A 35 -0.83 -9.80 4.18
N ASP A 36 -1.70 -9.40 3.23
CA ASP A 36 -2.21 -10.30 2.19
C ASP A 36 -1.09 -10.82 1.28
N GLU A 37 -0.15 -9.96 0.90
CA GLU A 37 1.00 -10.30 0.05
C GLU A 37 2.01 -11.18 0.80
N GLU A 38 2.15 -10.98 2.12
CA GLU A 38 2.95 -11.85 3.00
C GLU A 38 2.34 -13.25 3.07
N ASP A 39 1.03 -13.36 3.30
CA ASP A 39 0.31 -14.64 3.39
C ASP A 39 0.31 -15.40 2.06
N ALA A 40 0.19 -14.67 0.94
CA ALA A 40 0.30 -15.24 -0.40
C ALA A 40 1.74 -15.68 -0.76
N GLY A 41 2.74 -15.21 -0.01
CA GLY A 41 4.15 -15.47 -0.29
C GLY A 41 4.65 -14.77 -1.55
N GLU A 42 4.02 -13.66 -1.94
CA GLU A 42 4.39 -12.85 -3.10
C GLU A 42 5.36 -11.73 -2.76
N LEU A 43 5.59 -11.48 -1.46
CA LEU A 43 6.62 -10.55 -1.01
C LEU A 43 8.02 -10.97 -1.50
N PRO A 44 8.76 -10.05 -2.15
CA PRO A 44 10.15 -10.29 -2.51
C PRO A 44 11.00 -10.66 -1.30
N THR A 45 12.01 -11.50 -1.49
CA THR A 45 12.86 -12.00 -0.38
C THR A 45 13.68 -10.90 0.30
N ASP A 46 14.01 -9.85 -0.44
CA ASP A 46 14.70 -8.63 0.05
C ASP A 46 13.71 -7.47 0.25
N PHE A 47 12.41 -7.76 0.41
CA PHE A 47 11.40 -6.73 0.63
C PHE A 47 11.53 -6.14 2.03
N ASP A 48 11.68 -4.81 2.08
CA ASP A 48 11.67 -4.05 3.34
C ASP A 48 10.29 -3.44 3.53
N GLU A 49 9.46 -4.07 4.37
CA GLU A 49 8.12 -3.59 4.68
C GLU A 49 8.13 -2.18 5.29
N SER A 50 9.13 -1.84 6.10
CA SER A 50 9.18 -0.52 6.74
C SER A 50 9.38 0.57 5.69
N GLN A 51 10.33 0.34 4.77
CA GLN A 51 10.56 1.26 3.66
C GLN A 51 9.38 1.31 2.70
N ALA A 52 8.73 0.18 2.42
CA ALA A 52 7.53 0.13 1.60
C ALA A 52 6.38 0.95 2.21
N LYS A 53 6.15 0.79 3.52
CA LYS A 53 5.17 1.59 4.27
C LYS A 53 5.49 3.08 4.16
N GLU A 54 6.74 3.49 4.31
CA GLU A 54 7.12 4.90 4.15
C GLU A 54 6.89 5.43 2.73
N ASP A 55 7.31 4.68 1.70
CA ASP A 55 7.13 5.06 0.29
C ASP A 55 5.64 5.19 -0.09
N LEU A 56 4.81 4.22 0.31
CA LEU A 56 3.36 4.25 0.05
C LEU A 56 2.69 5.45 0.75
N LYS A 57 3.06 5.73 2.00
CA LYS A 57 2.56 6.90 2.75
C LYS A 57 2.96 8.21 2.11
N LEU A 58 4.17 8.32 1.56
CA LEU A 58 4.63 9.51 0.84
C LEU A 58 3.80 9.74 -0.42
N ARG A 59 3.54 8.67 -1.20
CA ARG A 59 2.75 8.79 -2.43
C ARG A 59 1.31 9.24 -2.20
N TRP A 60 0.70 8.83 -1.09
CA TRP A 60 -0.61 9.37 -0.70
C TRP A 60 -0.59 10.88 -0.56
N ARG A 61 0.43 11.41 0.13
CA ARG A 61 0.58 12.86 0.34
C ARG A 61 0.83 13.59 -0.97
N GLU A 62 1.47 12.97 -1.95
CA GLU A 62 1.64 13.56 -3.29
C GLU A 62 0.35 13.63 -4.11
N ILE A 63 -0.62 12.74 -3.87
CA ILE A 63 -1.92 12.76 -4.56
C ILE A 63 -2.88 13.78 -3.97
N GLU A 64 -2.91 13.91 -2.63
CA GLU A 64 -3.86 14.76 -1.92
C GLU A 64 -3.33 16.19 -1.63
N ALA A 65 -2.08 16.50 -2.01
CA ALA A 65 -1.48 17.85 -1.93
C ALA A 65 -1.82 18.72 -3.14
#